data_AF-A0AAW2DMX7-F1
#
_entry.id   AF-A0AAW2DMX7-F1
#
_cell.length_a   1.000
_cell.length_b   1.000
_cell.length_c   1.000
_cell.angle_alpha   90.00
_cell.angle_beta   90.00
_cell.angle_gamma   90.00
#
_symmetry.space_group_name_H-M   'P 1'
#
loop_
_entity.id
_entity.type
_entity.pdbx_description
1 polymer ?
#
loop_
_entity_poly.entity_id
_entity_poly.type
_entity_poly.pdbx_seq_one_letter_code
_entity_poly.pdbx_strand_id
1 'polypeptide(L)'
;MVANNYLNEGKTHSEVIDLMVLGFTEKLLQWWNNCLTDQSKDDIKNAVQKNEEGLPIFEDPLGRGIPDGVNTLIYTIINHFIGKPSNITSRIYDQLSNLR
;
A
#
# COMPACT_ATOMS: atom_id res chain seq x y z
N MET A 1 -5.69 -11.94 9.08
CA MET A 1 -4.85 -10.73 8.96
C MET A 1 -5.48 -9.65 9.83
N VAL A 2 -4.73 -9.04 10.75
CA VAL A 2 -5.28 -8.15 11.79
C VAL A 2 -6.07 -6.96 11.21
N ALA A 3 -5.61 -6.38 10.09
CA ALA A 3 -6.32 -5.28 9.42
C ALA A 3 -7.75 -5.65 8.98
N ASN A 4 -7.94 -6.84 8.39
CA ASN A 4 -9.28 -7.28 7.96
C ASN A 4 -10.26 -7.43 9.12
N ASN A 5 -9.79 -7.78 10.32
CA ASN A 5 -10.67 -7.86 11.48
C ASN A 5 -11.23 -6.47 11.83
N TYR A 6 -10.37 -5.44 11.86
CA TYR A 6 -10.81 -4.06 12.11
C TYR A 6 -11.76 -3.54 11.03
N LEU A 7 -11.51 -3.88 9.76
CA LEU A 7 -12.43 -3.54 8.65
C LEU A 7 -13.79 -4.22 8.83
N ASN A 8 -13.79 -5.50 9.21
CA ASN A 8 -15.02 -6.26 9.49
C ASN A 8 -15.78 -5.73 10.72
N GLU A 9 -15.09 -5.09 11.67
CA GLU A 9 -15.66 -4.37 12.80
C GLU A 9 -16.23 -2.99 12.42
N GLY A 10 -16.15 -2.61 11.14
CA GLY A 10 -16.70 -1.36 10.61
C GLY A 10 -15.76 -0.17 10.65
N LYS A 11 -14.46 -0.36 10.96
CA LYS A 11 -13.47 0.71 10.80
C LYS A 11 -13.25 1.02 9.33
N THR A 12 -13.08 2.29 9.02
CA THR A 12 -12.69 2.75 7.69
C THR A 12 -11.24 2.39 7.39
N HIS A 13 -10.88 2.34 6.10
CA HIS A 13 -9.49 2.11 5.69
C HIS A 13 -8.54 3.16 6.27
N SER A 14 -8.97 4.43 6.33
CA SER A 14 -8.19 5.53 6.90
C SER A 14 -7.89 5.29 8.39
N GLU A 15 -8.90 4.90 9.19
CA GLU A 15 -8.70 4.58 10.61
C GLU A 15 -7.76 3.38 10.81
N VAL A 16 -7.89 2.34 9.98
CA VAL A 16 -7.01 1.17 10.05
C VAL A 16 -5.57 1.54 9.68
N ILE A 17 -5.38 2.40 8.67
CA ILE A 17 -4.06 2.93 8.31
C ILE A 17 -3.47 3.72 9.48
N ASP A 18 -4.24 4.59 10.12
CA ASP A 18 -3.75 5.37 11.26
C ASP A 18 -3.33 4.45 12.42
N LEU A 19 -4.09 3.39 12.71
CA LEU A 19 -3.70 2.36 13.67
C LEU A 19 -2.42 1.62 13.27
N MET A 20 -2.24 1.31 11.97
CA MET A 20 -1.02 0.68 11.47
C MET A 20 0.20 1.60 11.62
N VAL A 21 0.04 2.88 11.28
CA VAL A 21 1.09 3.90 11.38
C VAL A 21 1.53 4.11 12.82
N LEU A 22 0.60 4.07 13.79
CA LEU A 22 0.96 4.10 15.21
C LEU A 22 1.85 2.93 15.64
N GLY A 23 1.76 1.79 14.95
CA GLY A 23 2.62 0.63 15.15
C GLY A 23 3.94 0.68 14.38
N PHE A 24 4.17 1.67 13.52
CA PHE A 24 5.43 1.78 12.79
C PHE A 24 6.57 2.21 13.71
N THR A 25 7.71 1.56 13.55
CA THR A 25 8.93 1.88 14.28
C THR A 25 10.12 2.03 13.33
N GLU A 26 11.17 2.71 13.81
CA GLU A 26 12.46 2.89 13.14
C GLU A 26 12.33 3.24 11.64
N LYS A 27 12.80 2.36 10.75
CA LYS A 27 12.86 2.58 9.30
C LYS A 27 11.49 2.83 8.70
N LEU A 28 10.46 2.13 9.16
CA LEU A 28 9.12 2.25 8.61
C LEU A 28 8.49 3.59 9.02
N LEU A 29 8.70 4.01 10.27
CA LEU A 29 8.24 5.31 10.76
C LEU A 29 8.99 6.47 10.09
N GLN A 30 10.31 6.35 9.94
CA GLN A 30 11.13 7.35 9.25
C GLN A 30 10.70 7.51 7.79
N TRP A 31 10.46 6.40 7.09
CA TRP A 31 9.94 6.42 5.73
C TRP A 31 8.57 7.12 5.65
N TRP A 32 7.62 6.71 6.50
CA TRP A 32 6.28 7.29 6.51
C TRP A 32 6.32 8.80 6.76
N ASN A 33 7.11 9.26 7.74
CA ASN A 33 7.16 10.66 8.13
C ASN A 33 7.97 11.54 7.17
N ASN A 34 9.11 11.05 6.68
CA ASN A 34 10.11 11.89 6.03
C ASN A 34 10.23 11.63 4.51
N CYS A 35 9.76 10.49 4.02
CA CYS A 35 9.86 10.15 2.59
C CYS A 35 8.54 10.32 1.84
N LEU A 36 7.40 10.27 2.52
CA LEU A 36 6.09 10.53 1.91
C LEU A 36 5.66 11.98 2.14
N THR A 37 5.18 12.62 1.07
CA THR A 37 4.49 13.92 1.18
C THR A 37 3.11 13.72 1.81
N ASP A 38 2.54 14.77 2.37
CA ASP A 38 1.19 14.69 2.94
C ASP A 38 0.13 14.36 1.88
N GLN A 39 0.33 14.82 0.64
CA GLN A 39 -0.51 14.41 -0.49
C GLN A 39 -0.40 12.90 -0.74
N SER A 40 0.80 12.33 -0.75
CA SER A 40 0.95 10.87 -0.93
C SER A 40 0.33 10.07 0.21
N LYS A 41 0.39 10.58 1.45
CA LYS A 41 -0.29 9.95 2.58
C LYS A 41 -1.81 9.99 2.41
N ASP A 42 -2.35 11.12 1.95
CA ASP A 42 -3.77 11.28 1.65
C ASP A 42 -4.22 10.37 0.50
N ASP A 43 -3.45 10.32 -0.58
CA ASP A 43 -3.69 9.44 -1.73
C ASP A 43 -3.73 7.97 -1.31
N ILE A 44 -2.85 7.55 -0.37
CA ILE A 44 -2.86 6.20 0.19
C ILE A 44 -4.13 5.96 1.02
N LYS A 45 -4.52 6.92 1.87
CA LYS A 45 -5.71 6.78 2.73
C LYS A 45 -7.01 6.71 1.94
N ASN A 46 -7.09 7.50 0.87
CA ASN A 46 -8.27 7.63 0.01
C ASN A 46 -8.19 6.74 -1.24
N ALA A 47 -7.22 5.81 -1.30
CA ALA A 47 -7.07 4.93 -2.45
C ALA A 47 -8.33 4.08 -2.65
N VAL A 48 -8.68 3.88 -3.91
CA VAL A 48 -9.79 3.04 -4.36
C VAL A 48 -9.30 1.95 -5.27
N GLN A 49 -9.98 0.81 -5.27
CA GLN A 49 -9.66 -0.31 -6.12
C GLN A 49 -9.81 0.09 -7.59
N LYS A 50 -8.87 -0.37 -8.43
CA LYS A 50 -8.85 -0.09 -9.87
C LYS A 50 -8.95 -1.39 -10.65
N ASN A 51 -9.58 -1.34 -11.82
CA ASN A 51 -9.59 -2.43 -12.78
C ASN A 51 -8.23 -2.54 -13.52
N GLU A 52 -8.12 -3.49 -14.43
CA GLU A 52 -6.88 -3.72 -15.22
C GLU A 52 -6.50 -2.52 -16.11
N GLU A 53 -7.47 -1.67 -16.46
CA GLU A 53 -7.28 -0.45 -17.24
C GLU A 53 -6.90 0.76 -16.37
N GLY A 54 -6.83 0.58 -15.04
CA GLY A 54 -6.52 1.63 -14.08
C GLY A 54 -7.70 2.53 -13.71
N LEU A 55 -8.92 2.18 -14.12
CA LEU A 55 -10.14 2.91 -13.79
C LEU A 55 -10.69 2.49 -12.42
N PRO A 56 -11.21 3.42 -11.59
CA PRO A 56 -11.83 3.08 -10.31
C PRO A 56 -13.00 2.10 -10.46
N ILE A 57 -13.07 1.12 -9.56
CA ILE A 57 -14.20 0.21 -9.43
C ILE A 57 -15.17 0.80 -8.41
N PHE A 58 -16.43 0.95 -8.80
CA PHE A 58 -17.46 1.56 -7.96
C PHE A 58 -18.33 0.49 -7.28
N GLU A 59 -18.60 0.68 -5.99
CA GLU A 59 -19.39 -0.23 -5.16
C GLU A 59 -20.89 0.06 -5.27
N ASP A 60 -21.26 1.32 -5.50
CA ASP A 60 -22.65 1.78 -5.48
C ASP A 60 -23.03 2.61 -6.73
N PRO A 61 -24.34 2.74 -7.03
CA PRO A 61 -24.82 3.59 -8.13
C PRO A 61 -24.50 5.08 -7.95
N LEU A 62 -24.09 5.49 -6.75
CA LEU A 62 -23.63 6.85 -6.45
C LEU A 62 -22.19 7.09 -6.91
N GLY A 63 -21.50 6.06 -7.41
CA GLY A 63 -20.15 6.16 -7.94
C GLY A 63 -19.08 6.27 -6.85
N ARG A 64 -19.32 5.70 -5.65
CA ARG A 64 -18.26 5.58 -4.64
C ARG A 64 -17.35 4.41 -4.95
N GLY A 65 -16.06 4.71 -5.08
CA GLY A 65 -15.04 3.69 -5.34
C GLY A 65 -14.89 2.75 -4.14
N ILE A 66 -14.65 1.46 -4.39
CA ILE A 66 -14.35 0.49 -3.33
C ILE A 66 -13.06 0.92 -2.63
N PRO A 67 -13.06 1.20 -1.32
CA PRO A 67 -11.86 1.61 -0.60
C PRO A 67 -10.76 0.54 -0.67
N ASP A 68 -9.52 0.96 -0.91
CA ASP A 68 -8.37 0.06 -1.06
C ASP A 68 -7.11 0.58 -0.34
N GLY A 69 -7.28 1.54 0.58
CA GLY A 69 -6.15 2.20 1.25
C GLY A 69 -5.18 1.27 1.98
N VAL A 70 -5.69 0.26 2.71
CA VAL A 70 -4.85 -0.71 3.44
C VAL A 70 -3.95 -1.50 2.48
N ASN A 71 -4.49 -2.01 1.37
CA ASN A 71 -3.70 -2.74 0.38
C ASN A 71 -2.72 -1.82 -0.34
N THR A 72 -3.14 -0.58 -0.64
CA THR A 72 -2.28 0.43 -1.24
C THR A 72 -1.09 0.78 -0.32
N LEU A 73 -1.31 0.91 1.00
CA LEU A 73 -0.25 1.11 1.98
C LEU A 73 0.76 -0.06 1.96
N ILE A 74 0.26 -1.30 2.05
CA ILE A 74 1.09 -2.51 2.03
C ILE A 74 1.92 -2.59 0.74
N TYR A 75 1.28 -2.36 -0.42
CA TYR A 75 1.95 -2.34 -1.70
C TYR A 75 3.05 -1.28 -1.76
N THR A 76 2.75 -0.06 -1.28
CA THR A 76 3.71 1.05 -1.30
C THR A 76 4.92 0.76 -0.40
N ILE A 77 4.71 0.15 0.76
CA ILE A 77 5.78 -0.31 1.66
C ILE A 77 6.66 -1.33 0.93
N ILE A 78 6.05 -2.39 0.37
CA ILE A 78 6.79 -3.44 -0.35
C ILE A 78 7.60 -2.84 -1.50
N ASN A 79 6.96 -1.99 -2.30
CA ASN A 79 7.60 -1.35 -3.44
C ASN A 79 8.76 -0.43 -3.02
N HIS A 80 8.66 0.28 -1.90
CA HIS A 80 9.73 1.15 -1.41
C HIS A 80 10.93 0.36 -0.88
N PHE A 81 10.71 -0.62 -0.02
CA PHE A 81 11.80 -1.32 0.68
C PHE A 81 12.40 -2.47 -0.11
N ILE A 82 11.60 -3.14 -0.94
CA ILE A 82 12.02 -4.33 -1.69
C ILE A 82 12.17 -4.02 -3.19
N GLY A 83 11.39 -3.08 -3.70
CA GLY A 83 11.28 -2.79 -5.13
C GLY A 83 10.12 -3.53 -5.79
N LYS A 84 9.85 -3.24 -7.07
CA LYS A 84 8.83 -3.94 -7.84
C LYS A 84 9.18 -5.43 -7.98
N PRO A 85 8.21 -6.35 -7.92
CA PRO A 85 8.46 -7.78 -8.11
C PRO A 85 9.26 -8.10 -9.38
N SER A 86 8.97 -7.42 -10.49
CA SER A 86 9.72 -7.53 -11.75
C SER A 86 11.21 -7.20 -11.60
N ASN A 87 11.53 -6.22 -10.77
CA ASN A 87 12.90 -5.75 -10.57
C ASN A 87 13.68 -6.71 -9.66
N ILE A 88 13.00 -7.37 -8.72
CA ILE A 88 13.60 -8.37 -7.83
C ILE A 88 14.07 -9.57 -8.63
N THR A 89 13.22 -10.11 -9.51
CA THR A 89 13.57 -11.27 -10.36
C THR A 89 14.74 -10.96 -11.28
N SER A 90 14.77 -9.76 -11.87
CA SER A 90 15.91 -9.30 -12.67
C SER A 90 17.19 -9.24 -11.83
N ARG A 91 17.13 -8.66 -10.62
CA ARG A 91 18.30 -8.52 -9.76
C ARG A 91 18.86 -9.87 -9.30
N ILE A 92 17.98 -10.83 -8.98
CA ILE A 92 18.39 -12.20 -8.64
C ILE A 92 19.06 -12.87 -9.85
N TYR A 93 18.49 -12.72 -11.05
CA TYR A 93 19.09 -13.26 -12.27
C TYR A 93 20.48 -12.69 -12.53
N ASP A 94 20.65 -11.37 -12.44
CA ASP A 94 21.94 -10.70 -12.65
C ASP A 94 22.99 -11.14 -11.62
N GLN A 95 22.59 -11.31 -10.35
CA GLN A 95 23.49 -11.81 -9.31
C GLN A 95 23.92 -13.25 -9.59
N LEU A 96 23.01 -14.12 -10.06
CA LEU A 96 23.31 -15.50 -10.40
C LEU A 96 24.17 -15.63 -11.66
N SER A 97 23.99 -14.76 -12.65
CA SER A 97 24.81 -14.77 -13.87
C SER A 97 26.26 -14.35 -13.61
N ASN A 98 26.50 -13.50 -12.59
CA ASN A 98 27.83 -13.04 -12.20
C ASN A 98 28.63 -14.05 -11.35
N LEU A 99 28.03 -15.20 -11.00
CA LEU A 99 28.70 -16.29 -10.28
C LEU A 99 29.29 -17.36 -11.21
N ARG A 100 29.24 -17.15 -12.53
CA ARG A 100 29.70 -18.08 -13.55
C ARG A 100 31.05 -17.67 -14.13
#